data_AF-K1S5F0-F1
#
_entry.id   AF-K1S5F0-F1
#
_cell.length_a   1.000
_cell.length_b   1.000
_cell.length_c   1.000
_cell.angle_alpha   90.00
_cell.angle_beta   90.00
_cell.angle_gamma   90.00
#
_symmetry.space_group_name_H-M   'P 1'
#
loop_
_entity.id
_entity.type
_entity.pdbx_description
1 polymer ?
#
loop_
_entity_poly.entity_id
_entity_poly.type
_entity_poly.pdbx_seq_one_letter_code
_entity_poly.pdbx_strand_id
1 'polypeptide(L)' 'MDELNKIKPVFVELGLQTSNEATGKLIRRGYPLCVYDEAVYKLKGIGVNVVTHMIIGLPHETTEDMKIRHAI' A
#
# COMPACT_ATOMS: atom_id res chain seq x y z
N MET A 1 0.59 -14.78 -12.05
CA MET A 1 -0.07 -14.65 -10.73
C MET A 1 -1.54 -15.05 -10.82
N ASP A 2 -2.28 -14.60 -11.83
CA ASP A 2 -3.67 -15.01 -12.11
C ASP A 2 -3.87 -16.55 -12.12
N GLU A 3 -3.04 -17.28 -12.88
CA GLU A 3 -3.09 -18.75 -12.90
C GLU A 3 -2.89 -19.40 -11.53
N LEU A 4 -1.98 -18.86 -10.72
CA LEU A 4 -1.69 -19.38 -9.37
C LEU A 4 -2.87 -19.13 -8.42
N ASN A 5 -3.51 -17.98 -8.55
CA ASN A 5 -4.66 -17.58 -7.75
C ASN A 5 -5.91 -18.44 -8.00
N LYS A 6 -6.00 -19.06 -9.19
CA LYS A 6 -7.04 -20.04 -9.55
C LYS A 6 -6.81 -21.42 -8.90
N ILE A 7 -5.58 -21.73 -8.47
CA ILE A 7 -5.22 -23.01 -7.83
C ILE A 7 -5.32 -22.91 -6.31
N LYS A 8 -4.88 -21.78 -5.73
CA LYS A 8 -4.95 -21.49 -4.30
C LYS A 8 -5.15 -19.99 -4.09
N PRO A 9 -5.83 -19.55 -3.01
CA PRO A 9 -5.90 -18.13 -2.68
C PRO A 9 -4.48 -17.55 -2.51
N VAL A 10 -4.17 -16.52 -3.29
CA VAL A 10 -2.89 -15.80 -3.19
C VAL A 10 -3.12 -14.51 -2.41
N PHE A 11 -2.19 -14.20 -1.51
CA PHE A 11 -2.11 -12.95 -0.78
C PHE A 11 -0.81 -12.24 -1.16
N VAL A 12 -0.90 -10.93 -1.38
CA VAL A 12 0.26 -10.06 -1.60
C VAL A 12 0.22 -8.94 -0.58
N GLU A 13 1.24 -8.87 0.26
CA GLU A 13 1.45 -7.75 1.17
C GLU A 13 2.26 -6.65 0.46
N LEU A 14 1.67 -5.46 0.38
CA LEU A 14 2.31 -4.28 -0.22
C LEU A 14 2.69 -3.28 0.86
N GLY A 15 3.92 -2.81 0.79
CA GLY A 15 4.51 -1.92 1.78
C GLY A 15 4.20 -0.45 1.56
N LEU A 16 2.97 0.02 1.83
CA LEU A 16 2.58 1.44 1.74
C LEU A 16 3.37 2.32 2.73
N GLN A 17 3.53 1.81 3.95
CA GLN A 17 4.13 2.46 5.13
C GLN A 17 3.33 3.66 5.66
N THR A 18 3.05 4.65 4.83
CA THR A 18 2.25 5.83 5.18
C THR A 18 1.49 6.34 3.95
N SER A 19 0.29 6.86 4.19
CA SER A 19 -0.51 7.51 3.15
C SER A 19 -0.14 8.98 2.93
N ASN A 20 0.77 9.52 3.75
CA ASN A 20 1.30 10.86 3.60
C ASN A 20 2.55 10.84 2.69
N GLU A 21 2.47 11.49 1.53
CA GLU A 21 3.55 11.53 0.54
C GLU A 21 4.80 12.26 1.07
N ALA A 22 4.65 13.28 1.91
CA ALA A 22 5.78 13.98 2.51
C ALA A 22 6.53 13.08 3.50
N THR A 23 5.79 12.34 4.35
CA THR A 23 6.39 11.34 5.24
C THR A 23 7.04 10.21 4.44
N GLY A 24 6.40 9.73 3.37
CA GLY A 24 6.97 8.72 2.47
C GLY A 24 8.32 9.14 1.87
N LYS A 25 8.46 10.42 1.48
CA LYS A 25 9.73 10.99 1.02
C LYS A 25 10.76 11.08 2.14
N LEU A 26 10.36 11.51 3.35
CA LEU A 26 11.24 11.61 4.51
C LEU A 26 11.90 10.26 4.84
N ILE A 27 11.12 9.18 4.84
CA ILE A 27 11.62 7.83 5.13
C ILE A 27 12.26 7.13 3.92
N ARG A 28 12.33 7.80 2.76
CA ARG A 28 12.86 7.26 1.50
C ARG A 28 12.13 6.00 1.03
N ARG A 29 10.78 6.01 1.04
CA ARG A 29 9.91 4.90 0.59
C ARG A 29 10.25 4.40 -0.82
N GLY A 30 10.77 5.27 -1.68
CA GLY A 30 11.33 4.89 -2.99
C GLY A 30 10.33 4.85 -4.14
N TYR A 31 9.07 5.21 -3.91
CA TYR A 31 8.04 5.34 -4.95
C TYR A 31 6.93 6.34 -4.53
N PRO A 32 6.26 7.00 -5.49
CA PRO A 32 5.10 7.87 -5.23
C PRO A 32 3.80 7.06 -5.03
N LEU A 33 2.81 7.63 -4.32
CA LEU A 33 1.55 6.92 -4.03
C LEU A 33 0.85 6.32 -5.27
N CYS A 34 0.88 7.00 -6.42
CA CYS A 34 0.22 6.48 -7.63
C CYS A 34 0.76 5.11 -8.10
N VAL A 35 2.04 4.79 -7.81
CA VAL A 35 2.60 3.46 -8.11
C VAL A 35 2.00 2.39 -7.21
N TYR A 36 1.73 2.74 -5.95
CA TYR A 36 1.02 1.86 -5.03
C TYR A 36 -0.41 1.62 -5.51
N ASP A 37 -1.13 2.68 -5.89
CA ASP A 37 -2.51 2.60 -6.38
C ASP A 37 -2.62 1.71 -7.63
N GLU A 38 -1.69 1.88 -8.57
CA GLU A 38 -1.62 1.06 -9.78
C GLU A 38 -1.35 -0.41 -9.45
N ALA A 39 -0.45 -0.70 -8.50
CA ALA A 39 -0.17 -2.06 -8.07
C ALA A 39 -1.41 -2.73 -7.43
N VAL A 40 -2.10 -2.01 -6.54
CA VAL A 40 -3.35 -2.50 -5.92
C VAL A 40 -4.42 -2.74 -6.97
N TYR A 41 -4.62 -1.80 -7.90
CA TYR A 41 -5.58 -1.94 -8.99
C TYR A 41 -5.31 -3.18 -9.84
N LYS A 42 -4.05 -3.39 -10.25
CA LYS A 42 -3.64 -4.55 -11.05
C LYS A 42 -3.84 -5.88 -10.30
N LEU A 43 -3.50 -5.94 -9.02
CA LEU A 43 -3.67 -7.15 -8.20
C LEU A 43 -5.14 -7.47 -7.93
N LYS A 44 -5.96 -6.47 -7.60
CA LYS A 44 -7.41 -6.63 -7.46
C LYS A 44 -8.05 -7.08 -8.78
N GLY A 45 -7.58 -6.56 -9.92
CA GLY A 45 -8.06 -6.92 -11.25
C GLY A 45 -7.87 -8.41 -11.62
N ILE A 46 -6.93 -9.10 -10.98
CA ILE A 46 -6.69 -10.55 -11.14
C ILE A 46 -7.18 -11.37 -9.93
N GLY A 47 -8.00 -10.77 -9.06
CA GLY A 47 -8.62 -11.42 -7.91
C GLY A 47 -7.66 -11.78 -6.76
N VAL A 48 -6.44 -11.22 -6.73
CA VAL A 48 -5.47 -11.47 -5.65
C VAL A 48 -5.87 -10.68 -4.41
N ASN A 49 -5.75 -11.31 -3.23
CA ASN A 49 -5.97 -10.61 -1.96
C ASN A 49 -4.79 -9.70 -1.67
N VAL A 50 -5.07 -8.42 -1.41
CA VAL A 50 -4.04 -7.43 -1.10
C VAL A 50 -4.07 -7.10 0.39
N VAL A 51 -2.92 -7.18 1.03
CA VAL A 51 -2.70 -6.72 2.40
C VAL A 51 -1.84 -5.45 2.33
N THR A 52 -2.21 -4.41 3.06
CA THR A 52 -1.46 -3.16 3.11
C THR A 52 -0.68 -3.10 4.42
N HIS A 53 0.65 -2.97 4.34
CA HIS A 53 1.48 -2.71 5.51
C HIS A 53 1.51 -1.20 5.79
N MET A 54 1.12 -0.81 7.00
CA MET A 54 1.18 0.57 7.48
C MET A 54 1.99 0.67 8.77
N ILE A 55 2.70 1.78 8.92
CA ILE A 55 3.38 2.19 10.14
C ILE A 55 2.71 3.48 10.61
N ILE A 56 2.29 3.50 11.87
CA ILE A 56 1.64 4.66 12.49
C ILE A 56 2.65 5.33 13.41
N GLY A 57 2.79 6.66 13.35
CA GLY A 57 3.69 7.37 14.23
C GLY A 57 5.11 7.47 13.70
N LEU A 58 5.27 7.53 12.38
CA LEU A 58 6.57 7.84 11.79
C LEU A 58 7.06 9.24 12.21
N PRO A 59 8.37 9.50 12.15
CA PRO A 59 8.92 10.80 12.56
C PRO A 59 8.16 11.96 11.92
N HIS A 60 7.72 12.89 12.75
CA HIS A 60 6.96 14.10 12.39
C HIS A 60 5.50 13.88 11.92
N GLU A 61 4.95 12.66 11.98
CA GLU A 61 3.52 12.46 11.77
C GLU A 61 2.69 12.99 12.94
N THR A 62 1.64 13.73 12.61
CA THR A 62 0.58 14.10 13.55
C THR A 62 -0.55 13.07 13.50
N THR A 63 -1.46 13.12 14.48
CA THR A 63 -2.68 12.30 14.46
C THR A 63 -3.49 12.48 13.18
N GLU A 64 -3.45 13.67 12.55
CA GLU A 64 -4.13 13.92 11.28
C GLU A 64 -3.44 13.25 10.08
N ASP A 65 -2.12 13.08 10.13
CA ASP A 65 -1.35 12.38 9.08
C ASP A 65 -1.56 10.87 9.14
N MET A 66 -1.84 10.35 10.33
CA MET A 66 -2.15 8.93 10.57
C MET A 66 -3.54 8.55 10.08
N LYS A 67 -4.43 9.52 9.84
CA LYS A 67 -5.74 9.23 9.24
C LYS A 67 -5.53 8.79 7.79
N ILE A 68 -6.06 7.62 7.47
CA ILE A 68 -6.02 7.07 6.12
C ILE A 68 -6.83 8.00 5.20
N ARG A 69 -6.12 8.66 4.27
CA ARG A 69 -6.74 9.47 3.20
C ARG A 69 -6.75 8.75 1.85
N HIS A 70 -5.98 7.68 1.71
CA HIS A 70 -6.01 6.76 0.57
C HIS A 70 -6.67 5.45 1.00
N ALA A 71 -7.97 5.33 0.73
CA ALA A 71 -8.68 4.05 0.83
C ALA A 71 -8.88 3.53 -0.60
N ILE A 72 -8.24 2.40 -0.92
CA ILE A 72 -8.35 1.69 -2.20
C ILE A 72 -9.17 0.42 -2.02
#